data_AF-A0A7C4XTX0-F1
#
_entry.id   AF-A0A7C4XTX0-F1
#
_cell.length_a   1.000
_cell.length_b   1.000
_cell.length_c   1.000
_cell.angle_alpha   90.00
_cell.angle_beta   90.00
_cell.angle_gamma   90.00
#
_symmetry.space_group_name_H-M   'P 1'
#
loop_
_entity.id
_entity.type
_entity.pdbx_description
1 polymer ?
#
loop_
_entity_poly.entity_id
_entity_poly.type
_entity_poly.pdbx_seq_one_letter_code
_entity_poly.pdbx_strand_id
1 'polypeptide(L)' 'MGLEKTIIIIKPDGVRRGLVGEILSRFEKKGFKIRALKMIKLSREQAERLYDIHFGK' A
#
# COMPACT_ATOMS: atom_id res chain seq x y z
N MET A 1 7.66 17.94 -15.60
CA MET A 1 6.78 17.16 -14.71
C MET A 1 7.29 17.32 -13.29
N GLY A 2 6.41 17.58 -12.32
CA GLY A 2 6.79 17.79 -10.93
C GLY A 2 7.11 16.49 -10.19
N LEU A 3 7.53 16.60 -8.93
CA LEU A 3 7.78 15.43 -8.08
C LEU A 3 6.43 14.77 -7.72
N GLU A 4 6.17 13.60 -8.28
CA GLU A 4 4.92 12.87 -8.04
C GLU A 4 5.00 11.99 -6.78
N LYS A 5 3.82 11.69 -6.22
CA LYS A 5 3.67 10.78 -5.08
C LYS A 5 2.60 9.78 -5.40
N THR A 6 2.80 8.55 -4.95
CA THR A 6 1.82 7.47 -5.07
C THR A 6 1.74 6.71 -3.75
N ILE A 7 0.67 5.92 -3.61
CA ILE A 7 0.45 5.05 -2.46
C ILE A 7 0.64 3.59 -2.88
N ILE A 8 1.29 2.82 -2.01
CA ILE A 8 1.44 1.37 -2.15
C ILE A 8 0.75 0.74 -0.95
N ILE A 9 -0.11 -0.25 -1.21
CA ILE A 9 -0.82 -1.00 -0.17
C ILE A 9 -0.35 -2.45 -0.21
N ILE A 10 0.34 -2.87 0.84
CA ILE A 10 0.67 -4.28 1.05
C ILE A 10 -0.54 -4.92 1.75
N LYS A 11 -1.27 -5.77 1.02
CA LYS A 11 -2.48 -6.44 1.51
C LYS A 11 -2.17 -7.45 2.64
N PRO A 12 -3.19 -7.86 3.43
CA PRO A 12 -2.98 -8.77 4.56
C PRO A 12 -2.27 -10.09 4.21
N ASP A 13 -2.48 -10.63 3.01
CA ASP A 13 -1.79 -11.82 2.51
C ASP A 13 -0.28 -11.60 2.32
N GLY A 14 0.13 -10.46 1.77
CA GLY A 14 1.54 -10.09 1.62
C GLY A 14 2.24 -9.91 2.97
N VAL A 15 1.53 -9.35 3.95
CA VAL A 15 2.01 -9.25 5.34
C VAL A 15 2.16 -10.63 5.97
N ARG A 16 1.13 -11.50 5.89
CA ARG A 16 1.18 -12.86 6.45
C ARG A 16 2.30 -13.72 5.85
N ARG A 17 2.65 -13.48 4.58
CA ARG A 17 3.75 -14.17 3.88
C ARG A 17 5.12 -13.58 4.20
N GLY A 18 5.23 -12.57 5.05
CA GLY A 18 6.51 -11.93 5.40
C GLY A 18 7.13 -11.09 4.28
N LEU A 19 6.34 -10.67 3.27
CA LEU A 19 6.87 -10.02 2.06
C LEU A 19 7.11 -8.51 2.21
N VAL A 20 6.87 -7.93 3.39
CA VAL A 20 6.93 -6.46 3.60
C VAL A 20 8.30 -5.90 3.22
N GLY A 21 9.39 -6.47 3.77
CA GLY A 21 10.75 -6.00 3.49
C GLY A 21 11.12 -6.14 2.01
N GLU A 22 10.86 -7.30 1.42
CA GLU A 22 11.12 -7.58 0.00
C GLU A 22 10.41 -6.58 -0.92
N ILE A 23 9.14 -6.25 -0.63
CA ILE A 23 8.38 -5.27 -1.40
C ILE A 23 9.00 -3.87 -1.26
N LEU A 24 9.30 -3.41 -0.04
CA LEU A 24 9.90 -2.09 0.18
C LEU A 24 11.26 -1.98 -0.54
N SER A 25 12.12 -2.99 -0.39
CA SER A 25 13.43 -3.04 -1.05
C SER A 25 13.33 -2.96 -2.57
N ARG A 26 12.29 -3.54 -3.20
CA ARG A 26 12.07 -3.40 -4.64
C ARG A 26 11.81 -1.96 -5.07
N PHE A 27 11.06 -1.19 -4.28
CA PHE A 27 10.79 0.21 -4.59
C PHE A 27 12.03 1.09 -4.38
N GLU A 28 12.76 0.88 -3.29
CA GLU A 28 14.00 1.60 -3.02
C GLU A 28 15.06 1.33 -4.10
N LYS A 29 15.24 0.07 -4.51
CA LYS A 29 16.15 -0.33 -5.61
C LYS A 29 15.78 0.30 -6.96
N LYS A 30 14.50 0.61 -7.17
CA LYS A 30 14.03 1.33 -8.38
C LYS A 30 14.21 2.85 -8.28
N GLY A 31 14.72 3.36 -7.15
CA GLY A 31 14.96 4.79 -6.93
C GLY A 31 13.77 5.54 -6.32
N PHE A 32 12.68 4.86 -5.93
CA PHE A 32 11.59 5.51 -5.20
C PHE A 32 12.03 5.82 -3.77
N LYS A 33 11.65 7.00 -3.28
CA LYS A 33 11.86 7.40 -1.88
C LYS A 33 10.61 7.12 -1.06
N ILE A 34 10.73 6.28 -0.04
CA ILE A 34 9.65 6.04 0.92
C ILE A 34 9.54 7.25 1.85
N ARG A 35 8.47 8.05 1.70
CA ARG A 35 8.27 9.27 2.50
C ARG A 35 7.51 9.03 3.81
N ALA A 36 6.68 7.99 3.85
CA ALA A 36 5.89 7.62 5.02
C ALA A 36 5.53 6.13 4.96
N LEU A 37 5.40 5.49 6.13
CA LEU A 37 4.92 4.12 6.29
C LEU A 37 3.94 4.06 7.45
N LYS A 38 2.88 3.25 7.31
CA LYS A 38 1.92 3.00 8.38
C LYS A 38 1.41 1.56 8.29
N MET A 39 1.55 0.79 9.36
CA MET A 39 0.90 -0.51 9.49
C MET A 39 -0.43 -0.32 10.21
N ILE A 40 -1.52 -0.72 9.57
CA ILE A 40 -2.88 -0.62 10.12
C ILE A 40 -3.66 -1.88 9.85
N LYS A 41 -4.51 -2.25 10.80
CA LYS A 41 -5.60 -3.20 10.57
C LYS A 41 -6.85 -2.36 10.30
N LEU A 42 -7.30 -2.34 9.05
CA LEU A 42 -8.50 -1.60 8.67
C LEU A 42 -9.74 -2.21 9.34
N SER A 43 -10.64 -1.35 9.82
CA SER A 43 -12.02 -1.76 10.10
C SER A 43 -12.73 -2.08 8.78
N ARG A 44 -13.86 -2.78 8.86
CA ARG A 44 -14.69 -3.08 7.68
C ARG A 44 -15.10 -1.80 6.95
N GLU A 45 -15.62 -0.84 7.68
CA GLU A 45 -16.04 0.47 7.14
C GLU A 45 -14.89 1.20 6.43
N GLN A 46 -13.68 1.18 7.00
CA GLN A 46 -12.51 1.80 6.37
C GLN A 46 -12.11 1.08 5.08
N ALA A 47 -12.21 -0.25 5.04
CA ALA A 47 -11.94 -1.02 3.83
C ALA A 47 -13.00 -0.77 2.75
N GLU A 48 -14.28 -0.71 3.11
CA GLU A 48 -15.37 -0.39 2.19
C GLU A 48 -15.19 1.00 1.59
N ARG A 49 -14.90 2.03 2.40
CA ARG A 49 -14.60 3.38 1.92
C ARG A 49 -13.39 3.42 0.98
N LEU A 50 -12.36 2.60 1.20
CA LEU A 50 -11.18 2.52 0.33
C LEU A 50 -11.54 1.95 -1.07
N TYR A 51 -12.49 1.02 -1.14
CA TYR A 51 -12.89 0.35 -2.38
C TYR A 51 -14.21 0.86 -2.96
N ASP A 52 -14.74 1.99 -2.46
CA ASP A 52 -16.05 2.53 -2.85
C ASP A 52 -16.20 2.72 -4.37
N ILE A 53 -15.12 3.08 -5.06
CA ILE A 53 -15.06 3.21 -6.53
C ILE A 53 -15.36 1.91 -7.31
N HIS A 54 -15.36 0.77 -6.64
CA HIS A 54 -15.68 -0.54 -7.20
C HIS A 54 -17.09 -1.03 -6.84
N PHE A 55 -17.86 -0.26 -6.08
CA PHE A 55 -19.22 -0.65 -5.68
C PHE A 55 -20.17 -0.66 -6.90
N GLY A 56 -20.90 -1.76 -7.10
CA GLY A 56 -21.90 -1.89 -8.17
C GLY A 56 -21.36 -2.17 -9.58
N LYS A 57 -20.09 -2.52 -9.72
CA LYS A 57 -19.49 -3.01 -10.97
C LYS A 57 -19.36 -4.53 -11.01
#